data_AF-A0A2V5IVP5-F1
#
_entry.id   AF-A0A2V5IVP5-F1
#
_cell.length_a   1.000
_cell.length_b   1.000
_cell.length_c   1.000
_cell.angle_alpha   90.00
_cell.angle_beta   90.00
_cell.angle_gamma   90.00
#
_symmetry.space_group_name_H-M   'P 1'
#
loop_
_entity.id
_entity.type
_entity.pdbx_description
1 polymer ?
#
loop_
_entity_poly.entity_id
_entity_poly.type
_entity_poly.pdbx_seq_one_letter_code
_entity_poly.pdbx_strand_id
1 'polypeptide(L)'
;MRTSPNRLLATVFGAVYLLVGIVGFFVTSGIGFFATEGRNLIIFEVNPLHNIIHLAIGAALLTAGLSSVAAAKTMNSTVGSVYLLVGIVGLFLPGTSLNIIALNGADNVLHLGSALVLLAVGLSQDRAVAARTI
;
A
#
# COMPACT_ATOMS: atom_id res chain seq x y z
N MET A 1 17.96 -4.27 -14.54
CA MET A 1 16.61 -4.80 -14.23
C MET A 1 15.90 -5.05 -15.55
N ARG A 2 15.77 -6.30 -16.02
CA ARG A 2 14.88 -6.59 -17.17
C ARG A 2 13.47 -6.19 -16.73
N THR A 3 12.78 -5.39 -17.53
CA THR A 3 11.55 -4.65 -17.20
C THR A 3 10.41 -5.58 -16.80
N SER A 4 10.26 -5.85 -15.50
CA SER A 4 9.09 -6.52 -14.94
C SER A 4 8.18 -5.45 -14.34
N PRO A 5 6.96 -5.24 -14.88
CA PRO A 5 6.00 -4.32 -14.28
C PRO A 5 5.73 -4.61 -12.81
N ASN A 6 5.66 -5.90 -12.45
CA ASN A 6 5.50 -6.33 -11.06
C ASN A 6 6.63 -5.84 -10.16
N ARG A 7 7.90 -6.03 -10.57
CA ARG A 7 9.04 -5.56 -9.78
C ARG A 7 9.10 -4.04 -9.71
N LEU A 8 8.86 -3.36 -10.83
CA LEU A 8 8.87 -1.89 -10.88
C LEU A 8 7.84 -1.31 -9.91
N LEU A 9 6.57 -1.75 -10.00
CA LEU A 9 5.52 -1.23 -9.13
C LEU A 9 5.77 -1.60 -7.66
N ALA A 10 6.19 -2.82 -7.36
CA ALA A 10 6.50 -3.21 -5.99
C ALA A 10 7.62 -2.34 -5.40
N THR A 11 8.69 -2.08 -6.15
CA THR A 11 9.78 -1.20 -5.69
C THR A 11 9.32 0.24 -5.53
N VAL A 12 8.57 0.80 -6.49
CA VAL A 12 8.11 2.20 -6.44
C VAL A 12 7.12 2.41 -5.29
N PHE A 13 6.06 1.61 -5.23
CA PHE A 13 5.08 1.71 -4.14
C PHE A 13 5.75 1.43 -2.78
N GLY A 14 6.64 0.44 -2.71
CA GLY A 14 7.40 0.13 -1.51
C GLY A 14 8.21 1.32 -1.00
N ALA A 15 8.95 1.98 -1.89
CA ALA A 15 9.72 3.18 -1.56
C ALA A 15 8.83 4.35 -1.13
N VAL A 16 7.70 4.59 -1.83
CA VAL A 16 6.74 5.64 -1.50
C VAL A 16 6.12 5.41 -0.12
N TYR A 17 5.65 4.20 0.18
CA TYR A 17 5.05 3.89 1.48
C TYR A 17 6.05 3.97 2.64
N LEU A 18 7.31 3.58 2.43
CA LEU A 18 8.37 3.83 3.40
C LEU A 18 8.56 5.32 3.65
N LEU A 19 8.65 6.12 2.58
CA LEU A 19 8.82 7.56 2.71
C LEU A 19 7.64 8.19 3.45
N VAL A 20 6.41 7.85 3.08
CA VAL A 20 5.18 8.35 3.73
C VAL A 20 5.15 7.94 5.21
N GLY A 21 5.45 6.69 5.53
CA GLY A 21 5.50 6.22 6.91
C GLY A 21 6.55 6.94 7.76
N ILE A 22 7.75 7.18 7.20
CA ILE A 22 8.82 7.93 7.87
C ILE A 22 8.41 9.39 8.07
N VAL A 23 7.99 10.08 7.00
CA VAL A 23 7.62 11.50 7.05
C VAL A 23 6.38 11.72 7.93
N GLY A 24 5.45 10.77 7.95
CA GLY A 24 4.26 10.81 8.80
C GLY A 24 4.58 10.98 10.28
N PHE A 25 5.65 10.34 10.78
CA PHE A 25 6.05 10.51 12.18
C PHE A 25 6.47 11.93 12.54
N PHE A 26 6.93 12.73 11.58
CA PHE A 26 7.27 14.14 11.82
C PHE A 26 6.03 15.02 12.00
N VAL A 27 4.85 14.60 11.53
CA VAL A 27 3.60 15.38 11.66
C VAL A 27 2.67 14.83 12.75
N THR A 28 2.85 13.58 13.19
CA THR A 28 2.00 12.93 14.20
C THR A 28 2.52 13.05 15.63
N SER A 29 3.44 13.98 15.92
CA SER A 29 3.88 14.23 17.29
C SER A 29 2.70 14.68 18.17
N GLY A 30 2.55 14.06 19.35
CA GLY A 30 1.43 14.32 20.27
C GLY A 30 0.09 13.71 19.87
N ILE A 31 0.01 12.97 18.75
CA ILE A 31 -1.19 12.18 18.38
C ILE A 31 -1.15 10.83 19.09
N GLY A 32 -2.29 10.41 19.66
CA GLY A 32 -2.43 9.09 20.26
C GLY A 32 -2.22 7.97 19.25
N PHE A 33 -1.62 6.85 19.67
CA PHE A 33 -1.19 5.79 18.75
C PHE A 33 -2.35 5.20 17.91
N PHE A 34 -3.52 5.03 18.53
CA PHE A 34 -4.76 4.55 17.91
C PHE A 34 -5.81 5.66 17.74
N ALA A 35 -5.38 6.94 17.70
CA ALA A 35 -6.30 8.06 17.60
C ALA A 35 -7.16 7.95 16.33
N THR A 36 -8.47 8.16 16.47
CA THR A 36 -9.41 8.03 15.34
C THR A 36 -9.37 9.22 14.39
N GLU A 37 -8.74 10.30 14.83
CA GLU A 37 -8.42 11.52 14.09
C GLU A 37 -6.91 11.72 14.19
N GLY A 38 -6.28 12.01 13.05
CA GLY A 38 -4.85 12.09 12.85
C GLY A 38 -4.41 13.51 12.50
N ARG A 39 -3.28 13.61 11.79
CA ARG A 39 -2.78 14.86 11.22
C ARG A 39 -2.61 14.69 9.72
N ASN A 40 -2.94 15.74 8.97
CA ASN A 40 -2.78 15.73 7.52
C ASN A 40 -1.29 15.79 7.15
N LEU A 41 -0.85 14.76 6.43
CA LEU A 41 0.32 14.81 5.58
C LEU A 41 -0.15 15.18 4.16
N ILE A 42 0.01 16.46 3.80
CA ILE A 42 -0.58 17.07 2.59
C ILE A 42 -2.12 17.07 2.69
N ILE A 43 -2.79 16.02 2.22
CA ILE A 43 -4.25 15.82 2.30
C ILE A 43 -4.63 14.46 2.92
N PHE A 44 -3.64 13.60 3.17
CA PHE A 44 -3.82 12.24 3.69
C PHE A 44 -3.71 12.28 5.20
N GLU A 45 -4.69 11.72 5.90
CA GLU A 45 -4.70 11.77 7.34
C GLU A 45 -3.98 10.56 7.91
N VAL A 46 -3.03 10.82 8.80
CA VAL A 46 -2.20 9.77 9.40
C VAL A 46 -2.16 9.91 10.90
N ASN A 47 -2.10 8.76 11.57
CA ASN A 47 -1.75 8.64 12.97
C ASN A 47 -0.51 7.71 13.12
N PRO A 48 0.05 7.56 14.32
CA PRO A 48 1.23 6.70 14.50
C PRO A 48 1.03 5.25 14.05
N LEU A 49 -0.14 4.64 14.29
CA LEU A 49 -0.42 3.28 13.80
C LEU A 49 -0.44 3.22 12.27
N HIS A 50 -1.09 4.18 11.60
CA HIS A 50 -1.14 4.25 10.14
C HIS A 50 0.28 4.38 9.55
N ASN A 51 1.15 5.17 10.19
CA ASN A 51 2.56 5.27 9.80
C ASN A 51 3.30 3.94 9.92
N ILE A 52 3.09 3.17 11.00
CA ILE A 52 3.67 1.82 11.14
C ILE A 52 3.16 0.88 10.03
N ILE A 53 1.86 0.94 9.71
CA ILE A 53 1.28 0.14 8.63
C ILE A 53 1.92 0.52 7.28
N HIS A 54 2.10 1.81 7.00
CA HIS A 54 2.82 2.27 5.82
C HIS A 54 4.26 1.76 5.78
N LEU A 55 4.99 1.80 6.88
CA LEU A 55 6.34 1.25 6.95
C LEU A 55 6.37 -0.25 6.68
N ALA A 56 5.45 -1.01 7.27
CA ALA A 56 5.37 -2.46 7.10
C ALA A 56 5.04 -2.85 5.64
N ILE A 57 4.03 -2.20 5.05
CA ILE A 57 3.66 -2.43 3.65
C ILE A 57 4.80 -1.98 2.71
N GLY A 58 5.40 -0.83 2.98
CA GLY A 58 6.52 -0.30 2.22
C GLY A 58 7.72 -1.24 2.21
N ALA A 59 8.12 -1.74 3.38
CA ALA A 59 9.20 -2.70 3.52
C ALA A 59 8.90 -4.02 2.78
N ALA A 60 7.67 -4.54 2.90
CA ALA A 60 7.25 -5.78 2.25
C ALA A 60 7.29 -5.67 0.73
N LEU A 61 6.70 -4.61 0.16
CA LEU A 61 6.70 -4.33 -1.28
C LEU A 61 8.12 -4.09 -1.81
N LEU A 62 8.92 -3.27 -1.13
CA LEU A 62 10.27 -2.96 -1.56
C LEU A 62 11.14 -4.21 -1.57
N THR A 63 11.11 -5.00 -0.49
CA THR A 63 11.85 -6.27 -0.41
C THR A 63 11.44 -7.21 -1.55
N ALA A 64 10.13 -7.42 -1.73
CA ALA A 64 9.63 -8.30 -2.79
C ALA A 64 10.01 -7.82 -4.21
N GLY A 65 9.93 -6.52 -4.47
CA GLY A 65 10.32 -5.91 -5.75
C GLY A 65 11.80 -6.08 -6.07
N LEU A 66 12.65 -5.98 -5.04
CA LEU A 66 14.09 -6.18 -5.16
C LEU A 66 14.47 -7.67 -5.29
N SER A 67 13.72 -8.59 -4.67
CA SER A 67 14.00 -10.03 -4.67
C SER A 67 13.77 -10.71 -6.03
N SER A 68 12.51 -10.88 -6.46
CA SER A 68 12.18 -11.68 -7.64
C SER A 68 10.84 -11.27 -8.27
N VAL A 69 10.61 -11.63 -9.53
CA VAL A 69 9.33 -11.34 -10.21
C VAL A 69 8.16 -12.04 -9.51
N ALA A 70 8.35 -13.30 -9.09
CA ALA A 70 7.32 -14.06 -8.39
C ALA A 70 6.98 -13.43 -7.03
N ALA A 71 7.99 -13.04 -6.24
CA ALA A 71 7.77 -12.37 -4.97
C ALA A 71 7.03 -11.04 -5.15
N ALA A 72 7.46 -10.22 -6.11
CA ALA A 72 6.81 -8.95 -6.43
C ALA A 72 5.36 -9.12 -6.87
N LYS A 73 5.07 -10.12 -7.71
CA LYS A 73 3.70 -10.45 -8.16
C LYS A 73 2.80 -10.85 -6.99
N THR A 74 3.27 -11.75 -6.15
CA THR A 74 2.54 -12.18 -4.95
C THR A 74 2.28 -10.97 -4.05
N MET A 75 3.30 -10.16 -3.77
CA MET A 75 3.16 -9.02 -2.87
C MET A 75 2.23 -7.94 -3.42
N ASN A 76 2.33 -7.60 -4.71
CA ASN A 76 1.40 -6.67 -5.36
C ASN A 76 -0.05 -7.18 -5.26
N SER A 77 -0.28 -8.48 -5.49
CA SER A 77 -1.61 -9.08 -5.40
C SER A 77 -2.15 -9.05 -3.96
N THR A 78 -1.30 -9.40 -2.97
CA THR A 78 -1.64 -9.39 -1.56
C THR A 78 -1.95 -7.97 -1.06
N VAL A 79 -1.04 -7.03 -1.26
CA VAL A 79 -1.22 -5.63 -0.81
C VAL A 79 -2.37 -4.97 -1.55
N GLY A 80 -2.50 -5.21 -2.86
CA GLY A 80 -3.63 -4.72 -3.64
C GLY A 80 -4.98 -5.24 -3.10
N SER A 81 -5.04 -6.50 -2.69
CA SER A 81 -6.26 -7.08 -2.07
C SER A 81 -6.55 -6.45 -0.71
N VAL A 82 -5.51 -6.23 0.12
CA VAL A 82 -5.65 -5.55 1.42
C VAL A 82 -6.15 -4.12 1.22
N TYR A 83 -5.59 -3.36 0.28
CA TYR A 83 -6.05 -2.01 -0.01
C TYR A 83 -7.45 -1.94 -0.61
N LEU A 84 -7.87 -2.95 -1.37
CA LEU A 84 -9.25 -3.04 -1.81
C LEU A 84 -10.19 -3.18 -0.61
N LEU A 85 -9.86 -4.08 0.32
CA LEU A 85 -10.64 -4.28 1.55
C LEU A 85 -10.64 -3.03 2.43
N VAL A 86 -9.47 -2.46 2.70
CA VAL A 86 -9.31 -1.23 3.50
C VAL A 86 -10.06 -0.07 2.85
N GLY A 87 -9.94 0.10 1.52
CA GLY A 87 -10.63 1.17 0.80
C GLY A 87 -12.15 1.03 0.82
N ILE A 88 -12.69 -0.20 0.77
CA ILE A 88 -14.15 -0.43 0.87
C ILE A 88 -14.63 -0.21 2.31
N VAL A 89 -13.97 -0.81 3.30
CA VAL A 89 -14.35 -0.68 4.71
C VAL A 89 -14.18 0.77 5.18
N GLY A 90 -13.12 1.44 4.73
CA GLY A 90 -12.78 2.80 5.08
C GLY A 90 -13.79 3.85 4.62
N LEU A 91 -14.70 3.55 3.70
CA LEU A 91 -15.83 4.43 3.38
C LEU A 91 -16.79 4.63 4.56
N PHE A 92 -16.79 3.70 5.52
CA PHE A 92 -17.71 3.67 6.66
C PHE A 92 -17.04 3.97 8.00
N LEU A 93 -15.71 4.14 8.03
CA LEU A 93 -14.95 4.35 9.26
C LEU A 93 -14.92 5.81 9.76
N PRO A 94 -14.81 6.86 8.91
CA PRO A 94 -14.70 8.24 9.38
C PRO A 94 -15.78 8.64 10.38
N GLY A 95 -15.38 9.28 11.48
CA GLY A 95 -16.28 9.67 12.59
C GLY A 95 -16.70 8.53 13.53
N THR A 96 -16.22 7.30 13.32
CA THR A 96 -16.49 6.16 14.22
C THR A 96 -15.29 5.83 15.11
N SER A 97 -15.54 5.16 16.24
CA SER A 97 -14.48 4.65 17.12
C SER A 97 -13.63 3.55 16.48
N LEU A 98 -14.09 2.96 15.35
CA LEU A 98 -13.37 1.93 14.62
C LEU A 98 -12.31 2.50 13.66
N ASN A 99 -12.26 3.83 13.46
CA ASN A 99 -11.27 4.48 12.58
C ASN A 99 -9.87 4.54 13.20
N ILE A 100 -9.37 3.46 13.79
CA ILE A 100 -8.15 3.44 14.62
C ILE A 100 -6.86 3.77 13.86
N ILE A 101 -6.91 3.92 12.52
CA ILE A 101 -5.81 4.35 11.66
C ILE A 101 -6.05 5.75 11.05
N ALA A 102 -7.09 6.47 11.51
CA ALA A 102 -7.44 7.82 11.09
C ALA A 102 -7.60 7.98 9.57
N LEU A 103 -8.35 7.08 8.91
CA LEU A 103 -8.64 7.22 7.48
C LEU A 103 -9.53 8.43 7.22
N ASN A 104 -9.19 9.20 6.18
CA ASN A 104 -10.06 10.20 5.59
C ASN A 104 -10.50 9.85 4.16
N GLY A 105 -11.25 10.75 3.52
CA GLY A 105 -11.73 10.55 2.14
C GLY A 105 -10.60 10.44 1.10
N ALA A 106 -9.53 11.22 1.24
CA ALA A 106 -8.38 11.17 0.34
C ALA A 106 -7.62 9.84 0.47
N ASP A 107 -7.46 9.34 1.71
CA ASP A 107 -6.85 8.03 1.96
C ASP A 107 -7.64 6.91 1.28
N ASN A 108 -8.97 6.93 1.40
CA ASN A 108 -9.82 5.92 0.76
C ASN A 108 -9.66 5.90 -0.77
N VAL A 109 -9.63 7.07 -1.41
CA VAL A 109 -9.39 7.17 -2.86
C VAL A 109 -8.01 6.62 -3.23
N LEU A 110 -6.98 6.97 -2.45
CA LEU A 110 -5.62 6.47 -2.69
C LEU A 110 -5.52 4.95 -2.50
N HIS A 111 -6.16 4.39 -1.48
CA HIS A 111 -6.20 2.95 -1.25
C HIS A 111 -6.90 2.22 -2.39
N LEU A 112 -8.07 2.68 -2.83
CA LEU A 112 -8.80 2.07 -3.95
C LEU A 112 -8.03 2.19 -5.27
N GLY A 113 -7.40 3.33 -5.53
CA GLY A 113 -6.54 3.52 -6.70
C GLY A 113 -5.30 2.62 -6.67
N SER A 114 -4.65 2.51 -5.51
CA SER A 114 -3.51 1.60 -5.29
C SER A 114 -3.91 0.14 -5.48
N ALA A 115 -5.07 -0.24 -4.94
CA ALA A 115 -5.64 -1.57 -5.10
C ALA A 115 -5.83 -1.92 -6.58
N LEU A 116 -6.45 -1.02 -7.34
CA LEU A 116 -6.66 -1.20 -8.77
C LEU A 116 -5.34 -1.42 -9.52
N VAL A 117 -4.34 -0.56 -9.30
CA VAL A 117 -3.05 -0.64 -9.99
C VAL A 117 -2.29 -1.91 -9.62
N LEU A 118 -2.17 -2.21 -8.32
CA LEU A 118 -1.41 -3.37 -7.85
C LEU A 118 -2.08 -4.69 -8.23
N LEU A 119 -3.40 -4.80 -8.13
CA LEU A 119 -4.14 -5.98 -8.55
C LEU A 119 -4.11 -6.16 -10.07
N ALA A 120 -4.26 -5.09 -10.85
CA ALA A 120 -4.20 -5.18 -12.31
C ALA A 120 -2.88 -5.79 -12.78
N VAL A 121 -1.76 -5.38 -12.18
CA VAL A 121 -0.43 -5.91 -12.55
C VAL A 121 -0.13 -7.25 -11.88
N GLY A 122 -0.48 -7.43 -10.61
CA GLY A 122 -0.28 -8.67 -9.87
C GLY A 122 -1.07 -9.85 -10.43
N LEU A 123 -2.26 -9.61 -10.97
CA LEU A 123 -3.14 -10.63 -11.54
C LEU A 123 -3.03 -10.74 -13.07
N SER A 124 -2.29 -9.84 -13.73
CA SER A 124 -2.05 -9.96 -15.17
C SER A 124 -1.33 -11.27 -15.51
N GLN A 125 -1.70 -11.87 -16.64
CA GLN A 125 -1.19 -13.16 -17.09
C GLN A 125 0.32 -13.07 -17.30
N ASP A 126 1.10 -13.86 -16.54
CA ASP A 126 2.47 -14.15 -16.92
C ASP A 126 2.39 -14.84 -18.28
N ARG A 127 2.98 -14.24 -19.31
CA ARG A 127 3.05 -14.87 -20.63
C ARG A 127 3.88 -16.14 -20.45
N ALA A 128 3.21 -17.28 -20.20
CA ALA A 128 3.81 -18.58 -20.33
C ALA A 128 4.32 -18.62 -21.77
N VAL A 129 5.64 -18.49 -21.94
CA VAL A 129 6.27 -18.80 -23.21
C VAL A 129 5.95 -20.26 -23.40
N ALA A 130 4.92 -20.54 -24.20
CA ALA A 130 4.52 -21.89 -24.57
C ALA A 130 5.80 -22.60 -24.95
N ALA A 131 6.18 -23.61 -24.16
CA ALA A 131 7.35 -24.41 -24.41
C ALA A 131 7.23 -24.89 -25.85
N ARG A 132 8.09 -24.35 -26.72
CA ARG A 132 8.16 -24.76 -28.11
C ARG A 132 8.75 -26.15 -28.06
N THR A 133 7.88 -27.16 -28.01
CA THR A 133 8.23 -28.55 -28.22
C THR A 133 8.92 -28.63 -29.57
N ILE A 134 10.21 -28.97 -29.57
CA ILE A 134 10.93 -29.49 -30.73
C ILE A 134 11.13 -30.97 -30.46
#